data_AF-A0A8J3R8V2-F1
#
_entry.id   AF-A0A8J3R8V2-F1
#
_cell.length_a   1.000
_cell.length_b   1.000
_cell.length_c   1.000
_cell.angle_alpha   90.00
_cell.angle_beta   90.00
_cell.angle_gamma   90.00
#
_symmetry.space_group_name_H-M   'P 1'
#
loop_
_entity.id
_entity.type
_entity.pdbx_description
1 polymer ?
#
loop_
_entity_poly.entity_id
_entity_poly.type
_entity_poly.pdbx_seq_one_letter_code
_entity_poly.pdbx_strand_id
1 'polypeptide(L)'
;MDLKHRRPSLALAGGALTACALALAAPCVALPDPGRAATGTDTHTRCISTPAEYLMAWEKRQVRCVSPALFGTTHTRGSTSLYPSGFWYAWAGSNTNLERYLALRRAYGHQPAKVGIGILSYVGFPGLDTFDTPTDLAVYTLPEGVQARVPSFETWFRLLDEEFGDTGAYPLRAQTDLVVAYSRLGPHRDVVDAFQSVTGCKRTALLQGREPSAAIGCNASFLGALRAAGPSPYTTGESKKCFANFASRYRGPRNAAALRAVLFQCQDAGFLNTGVGLGYNTYANPFVCEPAYRQSVRQKYTGREFIVPNSTLDRLPSHVDIGLDLGRPSERRFLRTGYC
;
A
#
# COMPACT_ATOMS: atom_id res chain seq x y z
N MET A 1 21.51 5.55 13.49
CA MET A 1 21.22 6.81 14.18
C MET A 1 20.38 6.50 15.41
N ASP A 2 20.90 6.87 16.58
CA ASP A 2 20.50 6.39 17.91
C ASP A 2 19.95 7.58 18.69
N LEU A 3 18.71 7.53 19.19
CA LEU A 3 18.17 8.54 20.11
C LEU A 3 17.15 7.91 21.08
N LYS A 4 17.56 7.87 22.34
CA LYS A 4 16.85 7.47 23.55
C LYS A 4 15.72 8.46 23.89
N HIS A 5 14.60 7.98 24.47
CA HIS A 5 14.09 8.47 25.77
C HIS A 5 12.86 7.68 26.27
N ARG A 6 12.92 7.29 27.55
CA ARG A 6 11.88 6.67 28.38
C ARG A 6 10.99 7.75 29.04
N ARG A 7 9.73 7.43 29.35
CA ARG A 7 9.02 7.73 30.64
C ARG A 7 7.58 7.11 30.66
N PRO A 8 6.89 7.02 31.83
CA PRO A 8 6.25 5.80 32.31
C PRO A 8 4.71 5.81 32.34
N SER A 9 4.17 4.63 32.66
CA SER A 9 2.78 4.19 32.83
C SER A 9 2.04 4.77 34.05
N LEU A 10 0.70 4.82 33.96
CA LEU A 10 -0.36 4.69 35.00
C LEU A 10 -1.69 4.63 34.20
N ALA A 11 -2.42 3.51 34.07
CA ALA A 11 -3.20 2.71 35.02
C ALA A 11 -4.47 3.40 35.57
N LEU A 12 -5.64 2.87 35.19
CA LEU A 12 -6.82 2.51 36.01
C LEU A 12 -8.04 2.29 35.07
N ALA A 13 -8.60 1.08 35.02
CA ALA A 13 -9.83 0.63 35.72
C ALA A 13 -11.09 1.34 35.19
N GLY A 14 -12.21 0.69 34.88
CA GLY A 14 -12.68 -0.69 35.00
C GLY A 14 -14.13 -0.72 34.50
N GLY A 15 -14.82 -1.85 34.66
CA GLY A 15 -16.27 -1.92 34.52
C GLY A 15 -16.77 -2.87 33.43
N ALA A 16 -17.11 -4.08 33.85
CA ALA A 16 -17.89 -5.05 33.09
C ALA A 16 -19.39 -4.73 33.12
N LEU A 17 -20.14 -5.28 32.15
CA LEU A 17 -21.50 -5.86 32.20
C LEU A 17 -21.95 -6.08 30.74
N THR A 18 -22.04 -7.30 30.18
CA THR A 18 -23.21 -8.22 30.16
C THR A 18 -24.56 -7.47 30.00
N ALA A 19 -25.48 -7.80 29.10
CA ALA A 19 -25.80 -9.05 28.42
C ALA A 19 -26.78 -8.84 27.24
N CYS A 20 -26.98 -9.95 26.52
CA CYS A 20 -28.21 -10.40 25.85
C CYS A 20 -28.63 -9.83 24.48
N ALA A 21 -28.45 -10.74 23.52
CA ALA A 21 -29.12 -10.86 22.25
C ALA A 21 -30.64 -10.82 22.34
N LEU A 22 -31.26 -10.14 21.38
CA LEU A 22 -32.64 -10.36 20.95
C LEU A 22 -32.62 -10.43 19.42
N ALA A 23 -32.77 -11.65 18.92
CA ALA A 23 -33.06 -11.94 17.52
C ALA A 23 -34.57 -11.79 17.32
N LEU A 24 -34.98 -10.92 16.40
CA LEU A 24 -36.33 -10.91 15.84
C LEU A 24 -36.22 -10.89 14.32
N ALA A 25 -36.67 -12.01 13.75
CA ALA A 25 -36.88 -12.18 12.33
C ALA A 25 -38.08 -11.35 11.87
N ALA A 26 -37.96 -10.70 10.71
CA ALA A 26 -39.07 -10.11 9.98
C ALA A 26 -38.81 -10.25 8.46
N PRO A 27 -39.86 -10.33 7.64
CA PRO A 27 -39.87 -11.05 6.36
C PRO A 27 -39.35 -10.24 5.17
N CYS A 28 -38.91 -10.95 4.13
CA CYS A 28 -38.57 -10.41 2.82
C CYS A 28 -39.75 -9.66 2.19
N VAL A 29 -39.59 -8.36 1.95
CA VAL A 29 -40.40 -7.58 1.02
C VAL A 29 -39.54 -7.30 -0.21
N ALA A 30 -39.94 -7.86 -1.35
CA ALA A 30 -39.36 -7.55 -2.65
C ALA A 30 -39.68 -6.09 -3.01
N LEU A 31 -38.66 -5.29 -3.28
CA LEU A 31 -38.81 -3.93 -3.82
C LEU A 31 -38.60 -3.95 -5.34
N PRO A 32 -39.37 -3.15 -6.09
CA PRO A 32 -39.45 -3.21 -7.55
C PRO A 32 -38.21 -2.62 -8.23
N ASP A 33 -37.87 -3.21 -9.37
CA ASP A 33 -36.84 -2.79 -10.31
C ASP A 33 -37.24 -1.46 -10.99
N PRO A 34 -36.46 -0.36 -10.87
CA PRO A 34 -36.69 0.87 -11.60
C PRO A 34 -35.68 1.01 -12.75
N GLY A 35 -35.68 0.04 -13.66
CA GLY A 35 -35.21 0.24 -15.02
C GLY A 35 -36.27 0.99 -15.84
N ARG A 36 -35.92 2.20 -16.33
CA ARG A 36 -36.67 3.12 -17.21
C ARG A 36 -37.71 4.03 -16.56
N ALA A 37 -37.31 5.29 -16.34
CA ALA A 37 -37.65 6.39 -17.25
C ALA A 37 -37.10 7.72 -16.71
N ALA A 38 -36.03 8.22 -17.33
CA ALA A 38 -35.72 9.64 -17.36
C ALA A 38 -34.93 9.92 -18.64
N THR A 39 -35.66 10.23 -19.70
CA THR A 39 -35.14 10.95 -20.88
C THR A 39 -34.77 12.36 -20.44
N GLY A 40 -33.59 12.48 -19.83
CA GLY A 40 -32.90 13.74 -19.61
C GLY A 40 -31.63 13.70 -20.47
N THR A 41 -31.44 14.73 -21.28
CA THR A 41 -30.20 15.02 -21.99
C THR A 41 -29.08 15.22 -20.97
N ASP A 42 -28.45 14.13 -20.55
CA ASP A 42 -27.27 14.19 -19.69
C ASP A 42 -26.06 13.91 -20.58
N THR A 43 -25.30 14.97 -20.86
CA THR A 43 -23.93 14.84 -21.35
C THR A 43 -23.16 14.02 -20.31
N HIS A 44 -23.17 12.69 -20.44
CA HIS A 44 -22.28 11.82 -19.70
C HIS A 44 -20.87 12.33 -20.00
N THR A 45 -20.33 13.12 -19.07
CA THR A 45 -19.00 13.67 -19.21
C THR A 45 -18.08 12.45 -19.20
N ARG A 46 -17.60 12.07 -20.39
CA ARG A 46 -16.79 10.86 -20.62
C ARG A 46 -15.70 10.77 -19.56
N CYS A 47 -15.44 9.59 -19.01
CA CYS A 47 -14.36 9.43 -18.02
C CYS A 47 -13.02 9.92 -18.60
N ILE A 48 -12.17 10.46 -17.74
CA ILE A 48 -10.79 10.82 -18.08
C ILE A 48 -10.10 9.56 -18.60
N SER A 49 -9.59 9.61 -19.82
CA SER A 49 -9.10 8.43 -20.54
C SER A 49 -7.62 8.53 -20.92
N THR A 50 -7.03 9.73 -20.84
CA THR A 50 -5.61 9.96 -21.12
C THR A 50 -4.90 10.63 -19.95
N PRO A 51 -3.56 10.48 -19.84
CA PRO A 51 -2.77 11.22 -18.85
C PRO A 51 -2.90 12.74 -18.98
N ALA A 52 -2.98 13.27 -20.21
CA ALA A 52 -3.15 14.70 -20.45
C ALA A 52 -4.52 15.21 -19.96
N GLU A 53 -5.61 14.47 -20.20
CA GLU A 53 -6.92 14.78 -19.63
C GLU A 53 -6.91 14.76 -18.10
N TYR A 54 -6.15 13.84 -17.51
CA TYR A 54 -5.99 13.76 -16.06
C TYR A 54 -5.28 15.00 -15.51
N LEU A 55 -4.17 15.42 -16.13
CA LEU A 55 -3.47 16.64 -15.76
C LEU A 55 -4.38 17.88 -15.85
N MET A 56 -5.16 18.00 -16.93
CA MET A 56 -6.12 19.10 -17.06
C MET A 56 -7.17 19.11 -15.94
N ALA A 57 -7.69 17.93 -15.56
CA ALA A 57 -8.63 17.80 -14.45
C ALA A 57 -7.97 18.12 -13.10
N TRP A 58 -6.73 17.70 -12.91
CA TRP A 58 -5.93 17.99 -11.72
C TRP A 58 -5.73 19.49 -11.52
N GLU A 59 -5.34 20.22 -12.57
CA GLU A 59 -5.14 21.67 -12.50
C GLU A 59 -6.44 22.43 -12.27
N LYS A 60 -7.54 21.98 -12.91
CA LYS A 60 -8.88 22.55 -12.69
C LYS A 60 -9.52 22.08 -11.38
N ARG A 61 -8.86 21.24 -10.59
CA ARG A 61 -9.38 20.64 -9.35
C ARG A 61 -10.73 19.93 -9.54
N GLN A 62 -10.89 19.30 -10.70
CA GLN A 62 -12.14 18.67 -11.12
C GLN A 62 -12.14 17.18 -10.78
N VAL A 63 -13.15 16.74 -10.05
CA VAL A 63 -13.39 15.30 -9.80
C VAL A 63 -14.24 14.75 -10.94
N ARG A 64 -13.73 13.72 -11.63
CA ARG A 64 -14.40 12.98 -12.69
C ARG A 64 -14.02 11.51 -12.56
N CYS A 65 -14.83 10.62 -13.14
CA CYS A 65 -14.42 9.23 -13.27
C CYS A 65 -13.15 9.10 -14.13
N VAL A 66 -12.34 8.08 -13.85
CA VAL A 66 -11.07 7.81 -14.52
C VAL A 66 -11.14 6.41 -15.14
N SER A 67 -10.68 6.32 -16.39
CA SER A 67 -10.63 5.07 -17.16
C SER A 67 -9.80 4.01 -16.43
N PRO A 68 -10.26 2.74 -16.37
CA PRO A 68 -9.48 1.62 -15.84
C PRO A 68 -8.12 1.39 -16.51
N ALA A 69 -7.86 2.01 -17.67
CA ALA A 69 -6.59 1.93 -18.38
C ALA A 69 -5.52 2.89 -17.84
N LEU A 70 -5.87 3.80 -16.92
CA LEU A 70 -4.93 4.74 -16.31
C LEU A 70 -4.45 4.25 -14.95
N PHE A 71 -3.14 4.38 -14.74
CA PHE A 71 -2.43 4.02 -13.52
C PHE A 71 -1.67 5.23 -12.99
N GLY A 72 -1.41 5.21 -11.68
CA GLY A 72 -0.60 6.24 -11.01
C GLY A 72 0.54 5.61 -10.21
N THR A 73 1.75 6.11 -10.34
CA THR A 73 2.89 5.70 -9.51
C THR A 73 3.59 6.92 -8.96
N THR A 74 3.84 6.94 -7.64
CA THR A 74 4.66 7.96 -7.01
C THR A 74 6.12 7.58 -7.10
N HIS A 75 6.98 8.52 -7.49
CA HIS A 75 8.41 8.28 -7.68
C HIS A 75 9.24 9.50 -7.28
N THR A 76 10.52 9.30 -6.98
CA THR A 76 11.43 10.39 -6.63
C THR A 76 11.52 11.38 -7.78
N ARG A 77 11.36 12.68 -7.49
CA ARG A 77 11.42 13.75 -8.50
C ARG A 77 12.72 13.68 -9.30
N GLY A 78 12.58 13.74 -10.63
CA GLY A 78 13.70 13.62 -11.56
C GLY A 78 14.13 12.18 -11.86
N SER A 79 13.49 11.17 -11.26
CA SER A 79 13.63 9.79 -11.71
C SER A 79 13.08 9.64 -13.13
N THR A 80 13.77 8.87 -13.94
CA THR A 80 13.33 8.50 -15.30
C THR A 80 12.59 7.17 -15.33
N SER A 81 12.42 6.52 -14.17
CA SER A 81 11.75 5.23 -14.02
C SER A 81 10.56 5.31 -13.07
N LEU A 82 9.54 4.50 -13.34
CA LEU A 82 8.35 4.38 -12.48
C LEU A 82 8.74 4.02 -11.04
N TYR A 83 9.78 3.22 -10.87
CA TYR A 83 10.25 2.74 -9.58
C TYR A 83 11.76 2.50 -9.64
N PRO A 84 12.50 2.45 -8.50
CA PRO A 84 13.96 2.29 -8.54
C PRO A 84 14.38 1.09 -9.40
N SER A 85 15.38 1.29 -10.27
CA SER A 85 15.66 0.39 -11.40
C SER A 85 16.02 -1.05 -11.03
N GLY A 86 16.50 -1.30 -9.80
CA GLY A 86 16.75 -2.65 -9.31
C GLY A 86 15.48 -3.48 -9.08
N PHE A 87 14.29 -2.85 -9.00
CA PHE A 87 13.05 -3.56 -8.77
C PHE A 87 12.51 -4.23 -10.04
N TRP A 88 11.98 -5.45 -9.90
CA TRP A 88 11.37 -6.18 -11.03
C TRP A 88 10.00 -5.62 -11.41
N TYR A 89 9.18 -5.29 -10.40
CA TYR A 89 7.89 -4.64 -10.57
C TYR A 89 7.86 -3.27 -9.90
N ALA A 90 7.10 -2.34 -10.48
CA ALA A 90 6.73 -1.06 -9.89
C ALA A 90 5.35 -1.17 -9.23
N TRP A 91 5.16 -0.48 -8.10
CA TRP A 91 3.85 -0.34 -7.46
C TRP A 91 3.01 0.73 -8.18
N ALA A 92 1.73 0.44 -8.39
CA ALA A 92 0.81 1.30 -9.11
C ALA A 92 -0.54 1.40 -8.40
N GLY A 93 -1.08 2.61 -8.31
CA GLY A 93 -2.46 2.88 -7.96
C GLY A 93 -3.38 2.73 -9.17
N SER A 94 -4.60 2.27 -8.91
CA SER A 94 -5.64 2.09 -9.92
C SER A 94 -6.30 3.41 -10.36
N ASN A 95 -7.19 3.32 -11.35
CA ASN A 95 -8.11 4.41 -11.71
C ASN A 95 -8.94 4.92 -10.52
N THR A 96 -9.38 4.04 -9.62
CA THR A 96 -10.11 4.45 -8.41
C THR A 96 -9.23 5.23 -7.43
N ASN A 97 -7.92 4.99 -7.44
CA ASN A 97 -6.97 5.80 -6.65
C ASN A 97 -6.79 7.18 -7.29
N LEU A 98 -6.65 7.24 -8.61
CA LEU A 98 -6.57 8.50 -9.36
C LEU A 98 -7.80 9.38 -9.14
N GLU A 99 -9.02 8.82 -9.14
CA GLU A 99 -10.24 9.55 -8.77
C GLU A 99 -10.17 10.13 -7.35
N ARG A 100 -9.63 9.36 -6.40
CA ARG A 100 -9.43 9.81 -5.02
C ARG A 100 -8.38 10.92 -4.94
N TYR A 101 -7.34 10.87 -5.73
CA TYR A 101 -6.34 11.95 -5.79
C TYR A 101 -6.94 13.24 -6.35
N LEU A 102 -7.80 13.18 -7.36
CA LEU A 102 -8.58 14.34 -7.81
C LEU A 102 -9.49 14.88 -6.70
N ALA A 103 -10.11 14.00 -5.90
CA ALA A 103 -10.91 14.42 -4.75
C ALA A 103 -10.08 15.11 -3.67
N LEU A 104 -8.86 14.62 -3.38
CA LEU A 104 -7.90 15.32 -2.48
C LEU A 104 -7.52 16.69 -3.04
N ARG A 105 -7.19 16.75 -4.33
CA ARG A 105 -6.82 18.00 -5.00
C ARG A 105 -7.96 19.02 -4.97
N ARG A 106 -9.21 18.58 -5.11
CA ARG A 106 -10.39 19.44 -4.97
C ARG A 106 -10.58 19.95 -3.54
N ALA A 107 -10.51 19.05 -2.55
CA ALA A 107 -10.75 19.40 -1.15
C ALA A 107 -9.63 20.27 -0.55
N TYR A 108 -8.37 19.92 -0.83
CA TYR A 108 -7.20 20.49 -0.17
C TYR A 108 -6.25 21.22 -1.12
N GLY A 109 -6.68 21.58 -2.34
CA GLY A 109 -5.81 22.25 -3.32
C GLY A 109 -5.24 23.60 -2.88
N HIS A 110 -5.80 24.22 -1.85
CA HIS A 110 -5.27 25.43 -1.19
C HIS A 110 -4.19 25.13 -0.13
N GLN A 111 -4.05 23.85 0.28
CA GLN A 111 -3.04 23.32 1.19
C GLN A 111 -2.26 22.20 0.45
N PRO A 112 -1.35 22.55 -0.47
CA PRO A 112 -0.73 21.59 -1.39
C PRO A 112 0.00 20.44 -0.67
N ALA A 113 0.62 20.71 0.48
CA ALA A 113 1.20 19.69 1.35
C ALA A 113 0.20 18.60 1.80
N LYS A 114 -1.06 18.95 2.10
CA LYS A 114 -2.11 17.95 2.41
C LYS A 114 -2.44 17.09 1.21
N VAL A 115 -2.36 17.63 -0.01
CA VAL A 115 -2.60 16.84 -1.22
C VAL A 115 -1.46 15.84 -1.43
N GLY A 116 -0.20 16.30 -1.46
CA GLY A 116 0.95 15.43 -1.70
C GLY A 116 1.12 14.36 -0.62
N ILE A 117 1.11 14.76 0.66
CA ILE A 117 1.19 13.80 1.78
C ILE A 117 -0.07 12.93 1.87
N GLY A 118 -1.24 13.44 1.48
CA GLY A 118 -2.46 12.67 1.36
C GLY A 118 -2.31 11.52 0.37
N ILE A 119 -1.72 11.78 -0.80
CA ILE A 119 -1.45 10.76 -1.81
C ILE A 119 -0.45 9.73 -1.29
N LEU A 120 0.68 10.15 -0.71
CA LEU A 120 1.68 9.24 -0.14
C LEU A 120 1.13 8.37 1.00
N SER A 121 0.31 8.96 1.87
CA SER A 121 -0.41 8.21 2.90
C SER A 121 -1.34 7.18 2.26
N TYR A 122 -2.07 7.58 1.22
CA TYR A 122 -3.03 6.73 0.52
C TYR A 122 -2.38 5.56 -0.24
N VAL A 123 -1.15 5.71 -0.75
CA VAL A 123 -0.37 4.61 -1.36
C VAL A 123 0.44 3.81 -0.34
N GLY A 124 0.30 4.09 0.96
CA GLY A 124 0.90 3.25 2.01
C GLY A 124 2.35 3.56 2.36
N PHE A 125 2.85 4.78 2.14
CA PHE A 125 4.20 5.15 2.58
C PHE A 125 4.29 5.19 4.12
N PRO A 126 5.29 4.54 4.73
CA PRO A 126 5.61 4.72 6.15
C PRO A 126 6.43 5.99 6.38
N GLY A 127 6.60 6.41 7.64
CA GLY A 127 7.57 7.45 8.00
C GLY A 127 7.28 8.87 7.50
N LEU A 128 6.03 9.15 7.11
CA LEU A 128 5.62 10.44 6.53
C LEU A 128 5.76 11.63 7.48
N ASP A 129 5.93 11.39 8.79
CA ASP A 129 6.25 12.45 9.76
C ASP A 129 7.59 13.13 9.45
N THR A 130 8.55 12.40 8.87
CA THR A 130 9.91 12.91 8.59
C THR A 130 10.32 12.84 7.12
N PHE A 131 9.50 12.23 6.26
CA PHE A 131 9.81 12.02 4.84
C PHE A 131 9.96 13.35 4.08
N ASP A 132 11.13 13.64 3.52
CA ASP A 132 11.44 14.91 2.86
C ASP A 132 11.92 14.74 1.41
N THR A 133 11.93 13.51 0.90
CA THR A 133 12.35 13.22 -0.47
C THR A 133 11.37 13.83 -1.48
N PRO A 134 11.82 14.75 -2.36
CA PRO A 134 10.98 15.30 -3.41
C PRO A 134 10.35 14.19 -4.25
N THR A 135 9.04 14.25 -4.42
CA THR A 135 8.26 13.16 -5.03
C THR A 135 7.28 13.71 -6.06
N ASP A 136 7.13 12.99 -7.16
CA ASP A 136 6.17 13.28 -8.21
C ASP A 136 5.18 12.11 -8.38
N LEU A 137 4.05 12.37 -9.04
CA LEU A 137 3.05 11.39 -9.41
C LEU A 137 3.05 11.24 -10.94
N ALA A 138 3.58 10.13 -11.43
CA ALA A 138 3.43 9.74 -12.82
C ALA A 138 2.03 9.15 -13.02
N VAL A 139 1.27 9.70 -13.99
CA VAL A 139 0.00 9.15 -14.44
C VAL A 139 0.16 8.68 -15.88
N TYR A 140 -0.19 7.43 -16.17
CA TYR A 140 0.20 6.80 -17.43
C TYR A 140 -0.77 5.70 -17.87
N THR A 141 -0.62 5.30 -19.13
CA THR A 141 -1.20 4.08 -19.70
C THR A 141 -0.12 3.02 -19.85
N LEU A 142 -0.48 1.74 -19.77
CA LEU A 142 0.46 0.64 -20.03
C LEU A 142 0.63 0.38 -21.54
N PRO A 143 1.80 -0.12 -21.99
CA PRO A 143 1.95 -0.65 -23.35
C PRO A 143 0.95 -1.76 -23.66
N GLU A 144 0.65 -1.94 -24.94
CA GLU A 144 -0.21 -3.04 -25.39
C GLU A 144 0.35 -4.40 -24.94
N GLY A 145 -0.54 -5.29 -24.48
CA GLY A 145 -0.17 -6.61 -23.96
C GLY A 145 0.41 -6.61 -22.53
N VAL A 146 0.78 -5.46 -21.97
CA VAL A 146 1.25 -5.36 -20.58
C VAL A 146 0.06 -5.30 -19.63
N GLN A 147 0.05 -6.20 -18.64
CA GLN A 147 -1.03 -6.31 -17.67
C GLN A 147 -0.58 -5.90 -16.27
N ALA A 148 -1.37 -5.04 -15.63
CA ALA A 148 -1.29 -4.82 -14.20
C ALA A 148 -1.79 -6.05 -13.43
N ARG A 149 -1.13 -6.41 -12.33
CA ARG A 149 -1.49 -7.56 -11.50
C ARG A 149 -1.81 -7.11 -10.08
N VAL A 150 -2.77 -7.77 -9.44
CA VAL A 150 -3.07 -7.55 -8.02
C VAL A 150 -1.92 -8.15 -7.19
N PRO A 151 -1.25 -7.39 -6.31
CA PRO A 151 -0.09 -7.86 -5.54
C PRO A 151 -0.52 -8.70 -4.34
N SER A 152 -1.27 -9.77 -4.60
CA SER A 152 -1.56 -10.79 -3.59
C SER A 152 -0.32 -11.65 -3.35
N PHE A 153 -0.24 -12.30 -2.19
CA PHE A 153 0.84 -13.26 -1.93
C PHE A 153 0.88 -14.38 -2.98
N GLU A 154 -0.28 -14.87 -3.40
CA GLU A 154 -0.41 -15.86 -4.48
C GLU A 154 0.18 -15.33 -5.80
N THR A 155 -0.16 -14.11 -6.21
CA THR A 155 0.40 -13.51 -7.43
C THR A 155 1.91 -13.46 -7.37
N TRP A 156 2.49 -13.09 -6.23
CA TRP A 156 3.94 -13.07 -6.07
C TRP A 156 4.57 -14.44 -6.22
N PHE A 157 4.05 -15.47 -5.57
CA PHE A 157 4.64 -16.81 -5.67
C PHE A 157 4.44 -17.42 -7.06
N ARG A 158 3.29 -17.18 -7.70
CA ARG A 158 3.08 -17.56 -9.10
C ARG A 158 4.09 -16.89 -10.04
N LEU A 159 4.38 -15.60 -9.84
CA LEU A 159 5.40 -14.89 -10.61
C LEU A 159 6.79 -15.50 -10.42
N LEU A 160 7.11 -15.93 -9.20
CA LEU A 160 8.39 -16.58 -8.90
C LEU A 160 8.48 -17.97 -9.55
N ASP A 161 7.39 -18.73 -9.56
CA ASP A 161 7.33 -20.03 -10.25
C ASP A 161 7.43 -19.87 -11.77
N GLU A 162 6.78 -18.84 -12.34
CA GLU A 162 6.88 -18.49 -13.78
C GLU A 162 8.31 -18.11 -14.18
N GLU A 163 9.04 -17.37 -13.34
CA GLU A 163 10.39 -16.87 -13.64
C GLU A 163 11.49 -17.88 -13.34
N PHE A 164 11.38 -18.63 -12.24
CA PHE A 164 12.47 -19.49 -11.74
C PHE A 164 12.16 -20.98 -11.83
N GLY A 165 10.93 -21.37 -12.20
CA GLY A 165 10.44 -22.74 -12.16
C GLY A 165 10.22 -23.25 -10.73
N ASP A 166 9.87 -24.53 -10.61
CA ASP A 166 9.75 -25.19 -9.31
C ASP A 166 11.14 -25.42 -8.71
N THR A 167 11.53 -24.52 -7.82
CA THR A 167 12.82 -24.56 -7.10
C THR A 167 12.70 -25.20 -5.72
N GLY A 168 11.49 -25.57 -5.28
CA GLY A 168 11.18 -25.88 -3.89
C GLY A 168 11.44 -24.72 -2.91
N ALA A 169 11.77 -23.52 -3.41
CA ALA A 169 12.15 -22.39 -2.57
C ALA A 169 10.95 -21.75 -1.85
N TYR A 170 9.74 -21.98 -2.36
CA TYR A 170 8.50 -21.37 -1.91
C TYR A 170 7.43 -22.46 -1.61
N PRO A 171 7.58 -23.27 -0.55
CA PRO A 171 6.67 -24.40 -0.30
C PRO A 171 5.21 -23.96 -0.13
N LEU A 172 4.27 -24.65 -0.78
CA LEU A 172 2.84 -24.32 -0.75
C LEU A 172 2.30 -24.12 0.67
N ARG A 173 2.68 -25.00 1.62
CA ARG A 173 2.27 -24.87 3.02
C ARG A 173 2.65 -23.51 3.62
N ALA A 174 3.84 -23.01 3.34
CA ALA A 174 4.29 -21.72 3.85
C ALA A 174 3.56 -20.54 3.18
N GLN A 175 3.19 -20.68 1.90
CA GLN A 175 2.33 -19.71 1.22
C GLN A 175 0.94 -19.68 1.86
N THR A 176 0.34 -20.86 2.12
CA THR A 176 -0.95 -20.98 2.81
C THR A 176 -0.91 -20.37 4.20
N ASP A 177 0.10 -20.70 5.01
CA ASP A 177 0.26 -20.16 6.36
C ASP A 177 0.36 -18.64 6.36
N LEU A 178 1.05 -18.06 5.36
CA LEU A 178 1.17 -16.62 5.19
C LEU A 178 -0.18 -15.97 4.83
N VAL A 179 -0.92 -16.54 3.87
CA VAL A 179 -2.25 -16.04 3.48
C VAL A 179 -3.25 -16.15 4.65
N VAL A 180 -3.20 -17.25 5.41
CA VAL A 180 -4.06 -17.47 6.58
C VAL A 180 -3.80 -16.42 7.66
N ALA A 181 -2.53 -16.06 7.89
CA ALA A 181 -2.18 -15.05 8.90
C ALA A 181 -2.78 -13.66 8.60
N TYR A 182 -2.90 -13.30 7.32
CA TYR A 182 -3.45 -12.00 6.90
C TYR A 182 -4.98 -12.03 6.71
N SER A 183 -5.56 -13.19 6.39
CA SER A 183 -7.02 -13.32 6.18
C SER A 183 -7.84 -13.49 7.46
N ARG A 184 -7.22 -13.87 8.58
CA ARG A 184 -7.90 -14.11 9.87
C ARG A 184 -7.77 -12.96 10.87
N LEU A 185 -7.58 -11.74 10.39
CA LEU A 185 -7.49 -10.56 11.27
C LEU A 185 -8.87 -10.25 11.87
N GLY A 186 -8.89 -10.12 13.20
CA GLY A 186 -10.09 -9.65 13.91
C GLY A 186 -10.37 -8.16 13.67
N PRO A 187 -11.54 -7.64 14.09
CA PRO A 187 -12.00 -6.28 13.77
C PRO A 187 -11.06 -5.14 14.21
N HIS A 188 -10.21 -5.38 15.21
CA HIS A 188 -9.26 -4.42 15.77
C HIS A 188 -7.80 -4.74 15.46
N ARG A 189 -7.55 -5.73 14.59
CA ARG A 189 -6.21 -6.09 14.14
C ARG A 189 -6.02 -5.69 12.70
N ASP A 190 -4.82 -5.24 12.37
CA ASP A 190 -4.46 -4.83 11.03
C ASP A 190 -3.27 -5.62 10.46
N VAL A 191 -2.84 -5.23 9.26
CA VAL A 191 -1.77 -5.91 8.53
C VAL A 191 -0.40 -5.83 9.20
N VAL A 192 -0.18 -4.83 10.06
CA VAL A 192 1.05 -4.73 10.85
C VAL A 192 1.01 -5.73 12.02
N ASP A 193 -0.19 -6.03 12.56
CA ASP A 193 -0.35 -7.11 13.53
C ASP A 193 -0.13 -8.48 12.88
N ALA A 194 -0.60 -8.67 11.64
CA ALA A 194 -0.28 -9.87 10.84
C ALA A 194 1.23 -10.00 10.63
N PHE A 195 1.88 -8.91 10.21
CA PHE A 195 3.34 -8.88 10.01
C PHE A 195 4.08 -9.23 11.30
N GLN A 196 3.72 -8.64 12.44
CA GLN A 196 4.31 -8.99 13.73
C GLN A 196 4.09 -10.45 14.08
N SER A 197 2.88 -10.98 13.88
CA SER A 197 2.57 -12.39 14.19
C SER A 197 3.40 -13.37 13.36
N VAL A 198 3.62 -13.06 12.07
CA VAL A 198 4.38 -13.90 11.16
C VAL A 198 5.88 -13.78 11.40
N THR A 199 6.38 -12.56 11.60
CA THR A 199 7.82 -12.26 11.57
C THR A 199 8.45 -12.11 12.95
N GLY A 200 7.64 -11.95 14.01
CA GLY A 200 8.08 -11.58 15.36
C GLY A 200 8.48 -10.10 15.52
N CYS A 201 8.63 -9.35 14.43
CA CYS A 201 9.06 -7.95 14.49
C CYS A 201 8.00 -7.09 15.19
N LYS A 202 8.38 -6.43 16.30
CA LYS A 202 7.46 -5.62 17.11
C LYS A 202 6.86 -4.46 16.30
N ARG A 203 5.53 -4.41 16.25
CA ARG A 203 4.71 -3.35 15.64
C ARG A 203 5.19 -1.96 16.03
N THR A 204 5.34 -1.70 17.33
CA THR A 204 5.70 -0.37 17.83
C THR A 204 7.06 0.09 17.31
N ALA A 205 8.02 -0.82 17.17
CA ALA A 205 9.33 -0.52 16.61
C ALA A 205 9.27 -0.27 15.10
N LEU A 206 8.52 -1.10 14.36
CA LEU A 206 8.31 -0.92 12.91
C LEU A 206 7.67 0.45 12.60
N LEU A 207 6.64 0.84 13.35
CA LEU A 207 5.97 2.13 13.18
C LEU A 207 6.83 3.33 13.61
N GLN A 208 7.91 3.11 14.34
CA GLN A 208 8.93 4.11 14.67
C GLN A 208 10.07 4.14 13.63
N GLY A 209 9.96 3.39 12.53
CA GLY A 209 10.99 3.32 11.49
C GLY A 209 12.23 2.52 11.90
N ARG A 210 12.11 1.62 12.88
CA ARG A 210 13.23 0.75 13.26
C ARG A 210 13.38 -0.38 12.25
N GLU A 211 14.60 -0.54 11.75
CA GLU A 211 14.95 -1.62 10.84
C GLU A 211 14.71 -3.02 11.45
N PRO A 212 14.27 -4.01 10.66
CA PRO A 212 14.07 -5.36 11.14
C PRO A 212 15.36 -5.96 11.72
N SER A 213 15.26 -6.41 12.96
CA SER A 213 16.40 -6.91 13.73
C SER A 213 15.95 -7.78 14.89
N ALA A 214 16.87 -8.58 15.43
CA ALA A 214 16.62 -9.36 16.65
C ALA A 214 16.26 -8.46 17.85
N ALA A 215 16.84 -7.25 17.90
CA ALA A 215 16.58 -6.26 18.95
C ALA A 215 15.10 -5.82 19.01
N ILE A 216 14.41 -5.82 17.87
CA ILE A 216 12.97 -5.53 17.82
C ILE A 216 12.10 -6.79 17.83
N GLY A 217 12.67 -7.97 18.09
CA GLY A 217 11.95 -9.23 18.24
C GLY A 217 11.74 -10.06 16.97
N CYS A 218 12.30 -9.64 15.83
CA CYS A 218 12.18 -10.41 14.59
C CYS A 218 12.76 -11.82 14.76
N ASN A 219 12.04 -12.84 14.30
CA ASN A 219 12.39 -14.24 14.46
C ASN A 219 13.55 -14.65 13.55
N ALA A 220 14.20 -15.76 13.89
CA ALA A 220 15.39 -16.25 13.19
C ALA A 220 15.11 -16.62 11.73
N SER A 221 13.91 -17.13 11.41
CA SER A 221 13.54 -17.48 10.04
C SER A 221 13.49 -16.24 9.13
N PHE A 222 12.82 -15.18 9.59
CA PHE A 222 12.72 -13.90 8.90
C PHE A 222 14.11 -13.27 8.70
N LEU A 223 14.89 -13.12 9.78
CA LEU A 223 16.21 -12.50 9.71
C LEU A 223 17.22 -13.32 8.89
N GLY A 224 17.14 -14.64 8.97
CA GLY A 224 17.96 -15.53 8.16
C GLY A 224 17.65 -15.41 6.66
N ALA A 225 16.37 -15.29 6.32
CA ALA A 225 15.92 -15.11 4.94
C ALA A 225 16.34 -13.76 4.37
N LEU A 226 16.24 -12.65 5.14
CA LEU A 226 16.76 -11.34 4.73
C LEU A 226 18.26 -11.41 4.39
N ARG A 227 19.07 -12.01 5.27
CA ARG A 227 20.51 -12.17 5.04
C ARG A 227 20.81 -13.03 3.82
N ALA A 228 20.07 -14.11 3.62
CA ALA A 228 20.26 -15.00 2.48
C ALA A 228 19.90 -14.34 1.14
N ALA A 229 18.85 -13.51 1.13
CA ALA A 229 18.41 -12.76 -0.06
C ALA A 229 19.45 -11.70 -0.49
N GLY A 230 20.14 -11.10 0.48
CA GLY A 230 21.20 -10.11 0.23
C GLY A 230 20.66 -8.68 0.13
N PRO A 231 21.37 -7.76 -0.56
CA PRO A 231 20.99 -6.34 -0.60
C PRO A 231 19.62 -6.14 -1.25
N SER A 232 18.87 -5.16 -0.75
CA SER A 232 17.58 -4.74 -1.31
C SER A 232 17.81 -3.92 -2.58
N PRO A 233 16.86 -3.91 -3.54
CA PRO A 233 16.91 -2.99 -4.67
C PRO A 233 16.93 -1.49 -4.30
N TYR A 234 16.56 -1.13 -3.08
CA TYR A 234 16.74 0.23 -2.57
C TYR A 234 18.20 0.64 -2.36
N THR A 235 19.14 -0.32 -2.32
CA THR A 235 20.57 -0.04 -2.17
C THR A 235 21.34 -0.42 -3.43
N THR A 236 21.82 -1.65 -3.50
CA THR A 236 22.64 -2.17 -4.61
C THR A 236 22.14 -3.52 -5.13
N GLY A 237 20.97 -3.96 -4.64
CA GLY A 237 20.36 -5.22 -5.05
C GLY A 237 19.56 -5.11 -6.35
N GLU A 238 19.12 -6.27 -6.82
CA GLU A 238 18.14 -6.41 -7.90
C GLU A 238 17.12 -7.46 -7.47
N SER A 239 15.83 -7.23 -7.71
CA SER A 239 14.75 -8.11 -7.23
C SER A 239 14.96 -9.57 -7.64
N LYS A 240 15.21 -9.82 -8.93
CA LYS A 240 15.40 -11.18 -9.45
C LYS A 240 16.61 -11.87 -8.80
N LYS A 241 17.74 -11.17 -8.69
CA LYS A 241 18.93 -11.67 -8.00
C LYS A 241 18.68 -11.91 -6.51
N CYS A 242 17.92 -11.05 -5.87
CA CYS A 242 17.52 -11.17 -4.46
C CYS A 242 16.70 -12.44 -4.23
N PHE A 243 15.70 -12.73 -5.08
CA PHE A 243 14.92 -13.97 -5.03
C PHE A 243 15.79 -15.21 -5.30
N ALA A 244 16.65 -15.16 -6.34
CA ALA A 244 17.57 -16.26 -6.66
C ALA A 244 18.58 -16.54 -5.54
N ASN A 245 19.06 -15.50 -4.85
CA ASN A 245 19.93 -15.64 -3.68
C ASN A 245 19.20 -16.33 -2.53
N PHE A 246 17.95 -15.94 -2.23
CA PHE A 246 17.16 -16.64 -1.21
C PHE A 246 16.96 -18.12 -1.57
N ALA A 247 16.59 -18.41 -2.82
CA ALA A 247 16.40 -19.78 -3.29
C ALA A 247 17.68 -20.62 -3.10
N SER A 248 18.83 -20.09 -3.55
CA SER A 248 20.10 -20.83 -3.55
C SER A 248 20.83 -20.86 -2.20
N ARG A 249 20.70 -19.83 -1.35
CA ARG A 249 21.53 -19.64 -0.14
C ARG A 249 20.79 -19.89 1.16
N TYR A 250 19.47 -19.77 1.21
CA TYR A 250 18.75 -19.97 2.45
C TYR A 250 18.70 -21.45 2.82
N ARG A 251 19.18 -21.77 4.04
CA ARG A 251 19.21 -23.13 4.61
C ARG A 251 18.32 -23.31 5.83
N GLY A 252 17.61 -22.26 6.24
CA GLY A 252 16.68 -22.31 7.36
C GLY A 252 15.29 -22.85 6.96
N PRO A 253 14.36 -22.94 7.92
CA PRO A 253 12.98 -23.34 7.64
C PRO A 253 12.30 -22.37 6.67
N ARG A 254 11.85 -22.87 5.51
CA ARG A 254 11.09 -22.10 4.52
C ARG A 254 9.62 -21.96 4.93
N ASN A 255 9.39 -21.30 6.07
CA ASN A 255 8.06 -21.03 6.63
C ASN A 255 7.52 -19.66 6.20
N ALA A 256 6.30 -19.31 6.63
CA ALA A 256 5.66 -18.02 6.31
C ALA A 256 6.54 -16.80 6.66
N ALA A 257 7.34 -16.87 7.73
CA ALA A 257 8.25 -15.79 8.11
C ALA A 257 9.38 -15.60 7.09
N ALA A 258 9.98 -16.70 6.60
CA ALA A 258 11.00 -16.65 5.55
C ALA A 258 10.42 -16.12 4.23
N LEU A 259 9.21 -16.55 3.86
CA LEU A 259 8.55 -16.05 2.65
C LEU A 259 8.17 -14.57 2.77
N ARG A 260 7.72 -14.13 3.95
CA ARG A 260 7.44 -12.72 4.21
C ARG A 260 8.69 -11.85 4.12
N ALA A 261 9.83 -12.37 4.58
CA ALA A 261 11.13 -11.70 4.51
C ALA A 261 11.60 -11.51 3.07
N VAL A 262 11.49 -12.53 2.22
CA VAL A 262 11.97 -12.40 0.82
C VAL A 262 11.13 -11.40 0.03
N LEU A 263 9.81 -11.36 0.22
CA LEU A 263 8.96 -10.33 -0.40
C LEU A 263 9.27 -8.91 0.14
N PHE A 264 9.49 -8.80 1.46
CA PHE A 264 9.93 -7.54 2.08
C PHE A 264 11.23 -7.03 1.48
N GLN A 265 12.24 -7.91 1.37
CA GLN A 265 13.58 -7.53 0.93
C GLN A 265 13.67 -7.26 -0.56
N CYS A 266 13.05 -8.12 -1.37
CA CYS A 266 13.29 -8.16 -2.79
C CYS A 266 12.32 -7.32 -3.61
N GLN A 267 11.17 -6.92 -3.07
CA GLN A 267 10.11 -6.32 -3.89
C GLN A 267 9.30 -5.22 -3.18
N ASP A 268 9.84 -4.66 -2.10
CA ASP A 268 9.21 -3.62 -1.28
C ASP A 268 7.78 -3.97 -0.84
N ALA A 269 7.52 -5.25 -0.57
CA ALA A 269 6.33 -5.61 0.16
C ALA A 269 6.58 -5.30 1.64
N GLY A 270 6.63 -4.01 2.00
CA GLY A 270 6.88 -3.52 3.36
C GLY A 270 5.84 -3.98 4.37
N PHE A 271 6.01 -3.69 5.66
CA PHE A 271 5.11 -4.19 6.73
C PHE A 271 3.66 -3.67 6.65
N LEU A 272 3.39 -2.67 5.79
CA LEU A 272 2.05 -2.16 5.46
C LEU A 272 1.39 -2.92 4.30
N ASN A 273 2.14 -3.74 3.54
CA ASN A 273 1.58 -4.50 2.44
C ASN A 273 0.55 -5.51 2.96
N THR A 274 -0.62 -5.50 2.32
CA THR A 274 -1.80 -6.25 2.75
C THR A 274 -1.87 -7.66 2.19
N GLY A 275 -1.13 -7.94 1.11
CA GLY A 275 -1.18 -9.22 0.40
C GLY A 275 -2.51 -9.50 -0.30
N VAL A 276 -3.37 -8.48 -0.47
CA VAL A 276 -4.69 -8.60 -1.13
C VAL A 276 -4.97 -7.48 -2.14
N GLY A 277 -3.96 -6.67 -2.48
CA GLY A 277 -4.08 -5.59 -3.47
C GLY A 277 -4.94 -4.41 -3.04
N LEU A 278 -4.97 -4.13 -1.75
CA LEU A 278 -5.47 -2.88 -1.19
C LEU A 278 -4.32 -2.20 -0.48
N GLY A 279 -4.22 -0.88 -0.61
CA GLY A 279 -3.29 -0.11 0.20
C GLY A 279 -3.75 -0.04 1.66
N TYR A 280 -2.80 0.22 2.54
CA TYR A 280 -3.05 0.40 3.97
C TYR A 280 -2.07 1.40 4.56
N ASN A 281 -2.54 2.23 5.48
CA ASN A 281 -1.64 3.06 6.26
C ASN A 281 -2.14 3.25 7.70
N THR A 282 -1.20 3.41 8.63
CA THR A 282 -1.54 3.69 10.04
C THR A 282 -1.86 5.15 10.31
N TYR A 283 -1.49 6.05 9.39
CA TYR A 283 -1.87 7.46 9.43
C TYR A 283 -3.38 7.67 9.19
N ALA A 284 -3.86 8.88 9.44
CA ALA A 284 -5.23 9.25 9.17
C ALA A 284 -5.52 9.11 7.67
N ASN A 285 -6.56 8.34 7.32
CA ASN A 285 -7.11 8.35 5.97
C ASN A 285 -7.71 9.75 5.71
N PRO A 286 -7.28 10.45 4.66
CA PRO A 286 -7.71 11.82 4.40
C PRO A 286 -9.21 11.98 4.09
N PHE A 287 -9.94 10.89 3.84
CA PHE A 287 -11.37 10.93 3.50
C PHE A 287 -12.31 10.62 4.68
N VAL A 288 -11.77 10.37 5.87
CA VAL A 288 -12.58 9.93 7.03
C VAL A 288 -12.85 11.07 8.01
N CYS A 289 -12.22 12.24 7.85
CA CYS A 289 -12.38 13.43 8.72
C CYS A 289 -12.29 13.14 10.24
N GLU A 290 -11.45 12.19 10.64
CA GLU A 290 -11.23 11.84 12.04
C GLU A 290 -9.73 11.66 12.30
N PRO A 291 -9.26 11.87 13.55
CA PRO A 291 -7.91 11.53 13.94
C PRO A 291 -7.59 10.05 13.70
N ALA A 292 -6.33 9.74 13.41
CA ALA A 292 -5.89 8.38 13.06
C ALA A 292 -6.22 7.32 14.13
N TYR A 293 -6.28 7.71 15.41
CA TYR A 293 -6.60 6.81 16.52
C TYR A 293 -8.10 6.52 16.67
N ARG A 294 -8.98 7.33 16.07
CA ARG A 294 -10.44 7.12 16.05
C ARG A 294 -10.93 6.38 14.81
N GLN A 295 -10.12 6.34 13.76
CA GLN A 295 -10.43 5.58 12.56
C GLN A 295 -10.31 4.08 12.83
N SER A 296 -11.36 3.34 12.48
CA SER A 296 -11.34 1.87 12.47
C SER A 296 -10.26 1.33 11.53
N VAL A 297 -9.86 0.07 11.73
CA VAL A 297 -8.91 -0.61 10.82
C VAL A 297 -9.43 -0.59 9.38
N ARG A 298 -10.73 -0.83 9.17
CA ARG A 298 -11.35 -0.81 7.83
C ARG A 298 -11.23 0.56 7.16
N GLN A 299 -11.39 1.64 7.92
CA GLN A 299 -11.24 3.00 7.40
C GLN A 299 -9.80 3.34 7.00
N LYS A 300 -8.81 2.58 7.47
CA LYS A 300 -7.38 2.75 7.14
C LYS A 300 -6.93 2.00 5.89
N TYR A 301 -7.75 1.09 5.38
CA TYR A 301 -7.55 0.57 4.03
C TYR A 301 -7.86 1.67 3.01
N THR A 302 -7.05 1.72 1.97
CA THR A 302 -7.08 2.77 0.96
C THR A 302 -7.52 2.19 -0.39
N GLY A 303 -6.96 2.69 -1.48
CA GLY A 303 -7.36 2.30 -2.83
C GLY A 303 -6.82 0.95 -3.25
N ARG A 304 -7.16 0.55 -4.47
CA ARG A 304 -6.65 -0.68 -5.07
C ARG A 304 -5.20 -0.48 -5.51
N GLU A 305 -4.38 -1.44 -5.14
CA GLU A 305 -2.97 -1.49 -5.53
C GLU A 305 -2.76 -2.55 -6.60
N PHE A 306 -1.85 -2.23 -7.51
CA PHE A 306 -1.39 -3.06 -8.58
C PHE A 306 0.14 -3.09 -8.59
N ILE A 307 0.67 -4.10 -9.26
CA ILE A 307 2.06 -4.13 -9.71
C ILE A 307 2.08 -4.19 -11.24
N VAL A 308 3.03 -3.46 -11.81
CA VAL A 308 3.28 -3.43 -13.26
C VAL A 308 4.77 -3.71 -13.49
N PRO A 309 5.17 -4.32 -14.62
CA PRO A 309 6.60 -4.47 -14.92
C PRO A 309 7.31 -3.14 -14.79
N ASN A 310 8.43 -3.11 -14.06
CA ASN A 310 9.15 -1.85 -13.87
C ASN A 310 9.69 -1.36 -15.22
N SER A 311 9.50 -0.07 -15.50
CA SER A 311 9.84 0.53 -16.78
C SER A 311 10.29 1.96 -16.58
N THR A 312 11.09 2.43 -17.54
CA THR A 312 11.39 3.85 -17.72
C THR A 312 10.15 4.57 -18.26
N LEU A 313 10.01 5.86 -17.93
CA LEU A 313 8.86 6.70 -18.31
C LEU A 313 8.79 6.91 -19.83
N ASP A 314 9.93 6.97 -20.51
CA ASP A 314 10.05 7.12 -21.98
C ASP A 314 9.56 5.88 -22.76
N ARG A 315 9.47 4.72 -22.10
CA ARG A 315 8.91 3.48 -22.68
C ARG A 315 7.40 3.36 -22.53
N LEU A 316 6.76 4.28 -21.80
CA LEU A 316 5.31 4.30 -21.65
C LEU A 316 4.66 4.97 -22.87
N PRO A 317 3.52 4.45 -23.40
CA PRO A 317 2.86 5.05 -24.56
C PRO A 317 2.46 6.50 -24.34
N SER A 318 2.04 6.82 -23.11
CA SER A 318 1.75 8.19 -22.69
C SER A 318 1.90 8.30 -21.18
N HIS A 319 2.44 9.42 -20.73
CA HIS A 319 2.48 9.76 -19.31
C HIS A 319 2.47 11.28 -19.11
N VAL A 320 2.09 11.69 -17.91
CA VAL A 320 2.36 13.03 -17.36
C VAL A 320 2.97 12.85 -15.99
N ASP A 321 3.75 13.83 -15.56
CA ASP A 321 4.36 13.83 -14.24
C ASP A 321 3.90 15.06 -13.44
N ILE A 322 3.31 14.82 -12.27
CA ILE A 322 2.70 15.84 -11.44
C ILE A 322 3.54 16.04 -10.19
N GLY A 323 4.12 17.22 -10.05
CA GLY A 323 4.88 17.59 -8.86
C GLY A 323 4.03 17.54 -7.58
N LEU A 324 4.41 16.70 -6.61
CA LEU A 324 3.78 16.72 -5.29
C LEU A 324 4.55 17.65 -4.36
N ASP A 325 3.83 18.60 -3.77
CA ASP A 325 4.32 19.38 -2.65
C ASP A 325 4.05 18.59 -1.37
N LEU A 326 5.11 18.37 -0.60
CA LEU A 326 5.06 17.61 0.65
C LEU A 326 5.05 18.51 1.88
N GLY A 327 5.25 19.82 1.72
CA GLY A 327 5.48 20.77 2.81
C GLY A 327 6.64 20.36 3.73
N ARG A 328 6.80 21.08 4.84
CA ARG A 328 7.79 20.72 5.86
C ARG A 328 7.22 19.65 6.79
N PRO A 329 8.04 18.70 7.28
CA PRO A 329 7.67 17.73 8.32
C PRO A 329 6.83 18.31 9.48
N SER A 330 7.22 19.49 9.98
CA SER A 330 6.54 20.17 11.10
C SER A 330 5.10 20.61 10.82
N GLU A 331 4.70 20.69 9.55
CA GLU A 331 3.37 21.15 9.11
C GLU A 331 2.36 19.99 8.99
N ARG A 332 2.82 18.74 9.16
CA ARG A 332 2.06 17.52 8.82
C ARG A 332 1.29 16.92 9.99
N ARG A 333 0.90 17.73 10.97
CA ARG A 333 0.13 17.27 12.16
C ARG A 333 -1.15 16.54 11.77
N PHE A 334 -1.73 16.88 10.61
CA PHE A 334 -2.92 16.25 10.03
C PHE A 334 -2.77 14.73 9.78
N LEU A 335 -1.55 14.21 9.62
CA LEU A 335 -1.31 12.76 9.52
C LEU A 335 -1.80 11.98 10.75
N ARG A 336 -1.85 12.64 11.91
CA ARG A 336 -2.28 12.05 13.18
C ARG A 336 -3.61 12.62 13.65
N THR A 337 -3.81 13.92 13.49
CA THR A 337 -5.00 14.63 13.99
C THR A 337 -6.20 14.57 13.05
N GLY A 338 -6.02 14.15 11.78
CA GLY A 338 -7.06 14.21 10.76
C GLY A 338 -6.81 15.33 9.75
N TYR A 339 -7.33 15.15 8.53
CA TYR A 339 -7.19 16.12 7.42
C TYR A 339 -8.22 17.24 7.47
N CYS A 340 -9.35 16.94 8.12
CA CYS A 340 -10.35 17.85 8.64
C CYS A 340 -9.96 18.08 10.12
#